data_AF-A0A1M4M4W9-F1
#
_entry.id   AF-A0A1M4M4W9-F1
#
_cell.length_a   1.000
_cell.length_b   1.000
_cell.length_c   1.000
_cell.angle_alpha   90.00
_cell.angle_beta   90.00
_cell.angle_gamma   90.00
#
_symmetry.space_group_name_H-M   'P 1'
#
loop_
_entity.id
_entity.type
_entity.pdbx_description
1 polymer ?
#
loop_
_entity_poly.entity_id
_entity_poly.type
_entity_poly.pdbx_seq_one_letter_code
_entity_poly.pdbx_strand_id
1 'polypeptide(L)'
;MREILYDGKHEVTIKEVLEKINYYLNLAEEGQAIYEKDKKKAFDIAKNIRQSLEKEYKNNNLKRIENIYESNRYFLDYSGAVHDVVASIVGRLTYSNLYSFLYDVSDYMKWKKNSLQGRLKIDASK
;
A
#
# COMPACT_ATOMS: atom_id res chain seq x y z
N MET A 1 10.67 8.14 -3.63
CA MET A 1 9.74 7.01 -3.87
C MET A 1 8.82 7.37 -5.02
N ARG A 2 8.54 6.44 -5.95
CA ARG A 2 7.65 6.70 -7.08
C ARG A 2 6.20 6.83 -6.61
N GLU A 3 5.42 7.68 -7.29
CA GLU A 3 3.99 7.86 -6.99
C GLU A 3 3.20 6.58 -7.24
N ILE A 4 3.41 5.97 -8.40
CA ILE A 4 2.90 4.65 -8.80
C ILE A 4 4.09 3.70 -8.88
N LEU A 5 3.99 2.53 -8.25
CA LEU A 5 5.12 1.60 -8.21
C LEU A 5 5.36 0.92 -9.55
N TYR A 6 4.30 0.34 -10.14
CA TYR A 6 4.32 -0.40 -11.40
C TYR A 6 3.94 0.52 -12.57
N ASP A 7 4.88 1.39 -12.96
CA ASP A 7 4.64 2.47 -13.93
C ASP A 7 4.67 2.04 -15.40
N GLY A 8 5.02 0.79 -15.68
CA GLY A 8 5.13 0.22 -17.04
C GLY A 8 6.41 0.63 -17.77
N LYS A 9 7.37 1.27 -17.08
CA LYS A 9 8.62 1.77 -17.66
C LYS A 9 9.86 1.10 -17.08
N HIS A 10 9.79 0.67 -15.83
CA HIS A 10 10.94 0.12 -15.12
C HIS A 10 10.64 -1.27 -14.56
N GLU A 11 11.67 -2.09 -14.47
CA GLU A 11 11.61 -3.30 -13.67
C GLU A 11 11.45 -2.93 -12.19
N VAL A 12 10.56 -3.63 -11.50
CA VAL A 12 10.27 -3.38 -10.07
C VAL A 12 10.85 -4.53 -9.25
N THR A 13 11.73 -4.17 -8.32
CA THR A 13 12.37 -5.11 -7.40
C THR A 13 11.55 -5.33 -6.13
N ILE A 14 11.77 -6.45 -5.44
CA ILE A 14 11.17 -6.69 -4.11
C ILE A 14 11.52 -5.61 -3.08
N LYS A 15 12.73 -5.02 -3.17
CA LYS A 15 13.13 -3.93 -2.27
C LYS A 15 12.22 -2.71 -2.45
N GLU A 16 11.92 -2.33 -3.70
CA GLU A 16 11.02 -1.22 -4.00
C GLU A 16 9.58 -1.51 -3.58
N VAL A 17 9.11 -2.76 -3.73
CA VAL A 17 7.81 -3.20 -3.20
C VAL A 17 7.76 -3.04 -1.67
N LEU A 18 8.79 -3.52 -0.97
CA LEU A 18 8.88 -3.41 0.49
C LEU A 18 8.98 -1.96 0.95
N GLU A 19 9.75 -1.12 0.26
CA GLU A 19 9.84 0.31 0.52
C GLU A 19 8.46 0.98 0.39
N LYS A 20 7.72 0.66 -0.68
CA LYS A 20 6.38 1.21 -0.92
C LYS A 20 5.36 0.76 0.12
N ILE A 21 5.40 -0.52 0.53
CA ILE A 21 4.56 -1.04 1.63
C ILE A 21 4.91 -0.34 2.95
N ASN A 22 6.20 -0.22 3.27
CA ASN A 22 6.65 0.46 4.48
C ASN A 22 6.24 1.93 4.48
N TYR A 23 6.20 2.61 3.33
CA TYR A 23 5.71 3.98 3.25
C TYR A 23 4.27 4.12 3.69
N TYR A 24 3.36 3.28 3.17
CA TYR A 24 1.95 3.32 3.60
C TYR A 24 1.80 2.91 5.07
N LEU A 25 2.53 1.89 5.50
CA LEU A 25 2.54 1.45 6.90
C LEU A 25 2.95 2.59 7.84
N ASN A 26 4.09 3.24 7.57
CA ASN A 26 4.62 4.30 8.41
C ASN A 26 3.69 5.53 8.43
N LEU A 27 3.11 5.91 7.29
CA LEU A 27 2.13 7.00 7.24
C LEU A 27 0.87 6.66 8.05
N ALA A 28 0.38 5.43 7.93
CA ALA A 28 -0.78 4.98 8.70
C ALA A 28 -0.50 5.00 10.21
N GLU A 29 0.65 4.48 10.63
CA GLU A 29 1.10 4.50 12.03
C GLU A 29 1.31 5.93 12.55
N GLU A 30 1.89 6.83 11.75
CA GLU A 30 2.00 8.26 12.08
C GLU A 30 0.62 8.88 12.30
N GLY A 31 -0.31 8.65 11.36
CA GLY A 31 -1.69 9.13 11.45
C GLY A 31 -2.40 8.64 12.72
N GLN A 32 -2.23 7.37 13.09
CA GLN A 32 -2.77 6.80 14.32
C GLN A 32 -2.16 7.46 15.56
N ALA A 33 -0.83 7.63 15.59
CA ALA A 33 -0.11 8.19 16.73
C ALA A 33 -0.48 9.65 17.03
N ILE A 34 -0.83 10.42 16.00
CA ILE A 34 -1.24 11.82 16.15
C ILE A 34 -2.76 12.00 16.25
N TYR A 35 -3.56 10.96 16.04
CA TYR A 35 -5.02 11.05 15.92
C TYR A 35 -5.67 11.81 17.09
N GLU A 36 -5.33 11.49 18.34
CA GLU A 36 -5.92 12.18 19.51
C GLU A 36 -5.37 13.59 19.73
N LYS A 37 -4.18 13.89 19.21
CA LYS A 37 -3.50 15.19 19.40
C LYS A 37 -3.88 16.20 18.32
N ASP A 38 -4.01 15.74 17.08
CA ASP A 38 -4.31 16.55 15.91
C ASP A 38 -5.10 15.73 14.88
N LYS A 39 -6.42 15.67 15.09
CA LYS A 39 -7.34 14.95 14.19
C LYS A 39 -7.30 15.47 12.76
N LYS A 40 -7.06 16.77 12.57
CA LYS A 40 -7.01 17.38 11.23
C LYS A 40 -5.78 16.87 10.48
N LYS A 41 -4.61 16.88 11.11
CA LYS A 41 -3.39 16.35 10.51
C LYS A 41 -3.49 14.84 10.25
N ALA A 42 -4.07 14.08 11.17
CA ALA A 42 -4.35 12.66 10.95
C ALA A 42 -5.28 12.45 9.73
N PHE A 43 -6.30 13.29 9.57
CA PHE A 43 -7.22 13.24 8.43
C PHE A 43 -6.50 13.56 7.11
N ASP A 44 -5.62 14.55 7.08
CA ASP A 44 -4.84 14.89 5.89
C ASP A 44 -3.90 13.75 5.47
N ILE A 45 -3.26 13.09 6.44
CA ILE A 45 -2.45 11.87 6.20
C ILE A 45 -3.33 10.78 5.58
N ALA A 46 -4.46 10.47 6.21
CA ALA A 46 -5.38 9.43 5.73
C ALA A 46 -5.89 9.72 4.31
N LYS A 47 -6.21 10.98 4.02
CA LYS A 47 -6.64 11.43 2.68
C LYS A 47 -5.54 11.19 1.65
N ASN A 48 -4.29 11.53 1.97
CA ASN A 48 -3.15 11.31 1.07
C ASN A 48 -2.89 9.83 0.81
N ILE A 49 -2.95 8.99 1.87
CA ILE A 49 -2.86 7.53 1.74
C ILE A 49 -3.93 7.01 0.78
N ARG A 50 -5.20 7.36 1.04
CA ARG A 50 -6.33 6.92 0.22
C ARG A 50 -6.16 7.30 -1.24
N GLN A 51 -5.84 8.55 -1.52
CA GLN A 51 -5.64 9.03 -2.89
C GLN A 51 -4.50 8.29 -3.60
N SER A 52 -3.40 8.02 -2.90
CA SER A 52 -2.27 7.31 -3.47
C SER A 52 -2.61 5.84 -3.75
N LEU A 53 -3.28 5.15 -2.82
CA LEU A 53 -3.72 3.76 -3.00
C LEU A 53 -4.76 3.62 -4.12
N GLU A 54 -5.69 4.57 -4.24
CA GLU A 54 -6.66 4.58 -5.35
C GLU A 54 -5.97 4.75 -6.71
N LYS A 55 -4.86 5.51 -6.79
CA LYS A 55 -4.06 5.64 -8.03
C LYS A 55 -3.32 4.33 -8.34
N GLU A 56 -2.68 3.72 -7.35
CA GLU A 56 -2.04 2.41 -7.50
C GLU A 56 -3.05 1.36 -7.99
N TYR A 57 -4.22 1.27 -7.33
CA TYR A 57 -5.27 0.33 -7.69
C TYR A 57 -5.75 0.50 -9.13
N LYS A 58 -6.08 1.74 -9.52
CA LYS A 58 -6.50 2.04 -10.90
C LYS A 58 -5.43 1.65 -11.92
N ASN A 59 -4.17 1.92 -11.62
CA ASN A 59 -3.06 1.59 -12.52
C ASN A 59 -2.83 0.08 -12.62
N ASN A 60 -2.81 -0.63 -11.48
CA ASN A 60 -2.55 -2.07 -11.43
C ASN A 60 -3.65 -2.88 -12.12
N ASN A 61 -4.88 -2.35 -12.22
CA ASN A 61 -5.99 -2.96 -12.96
C ASN A 61 -5.98 -2.67 -14.46
N LEU A 62 -5.03 -1.90 -14.98
CA LEU A 62 -4.90 -1.70 -16.42
C LEU A 62 -4.29 -2.95 -17.04
N LYS A 63 -4.99 -3.57 -18.01
CA LYS A 63 -4.48 -4.72 -18.78
C LYS A 63 -3.06 -4.52 -19.32
N ARG A 64 -2.72 -3.30 -19.75
CA ARG A 64 -1.36 -3.01 -20.23
C ARG A 64 -0.30 -3.20 -19.14
N ILE A 65 -0.60 -2.80 -17.90
CA ILE A 65 0.32 -2.88 -16.76
C ILE A 65 0.44 -4.34 -16.32
N GLU A 66 -0.70 -5.03 -16.21
CA GLU A 66 -0.75 -6.47 -15.96
C GLU A 66 0.12 -7.25 -16.96
N ASN A 67 -0.05 -7.02 -18.26
CA ASN A 67 0.74 -7.67 -19.30
C ASN A 67 2.25 -7.36 -19.21
N ILE A 68 2.63 -6.13 -18.83
CA ILE A 68 4.05 -5.76 -18.68
C ILE A 68 4.69 -6.49 -17.51
N TYR A 69 3.94 -6.72 -16.42
CA TYR A 69 4.46 -7.25 -15.17
C TYR A 69 3.97 -8.67 -14.84
N GLU A 70 3.39 -9.39 -15.80
CA GLU A 70 2.83 -10.74 -15.58
C GLU A 70 3.88 -11.73 -15.03
N SER A 71 5.14 -11.59 -15.46
CA SER A 71 6.27 -12.42 -15.03
C SER A 71 6.92 -11.93 -13.72
N ASN A 72 6.57 -10.72 -13.27
CA ASN A 72 7.07 -10.20 -12.01
C ASN A 72 6.27 -10.83 -10.86
N ARG A 73 6.87 -11.83 -10.22
CA ARG A 73 6.25 -12.56 -9.09
C ARG A 73 5.79 -11.69 -7.91
N TYR A 74 6.29 -10.45 -7.78
CA TYR A 74 5.90 -9.54 -6.71
C TYR A 74 4.72 -8.64 -7.10
N PHE A 75 4.41 -8.53 -8.40
CA PHE A 75 3.31 -7.71 -8.89
C PHE A 75 1.98 -8.17 -8.30
N LEU A 76 1.67 -9.46 -8.40
CA LEU A 76 0.43 -10.03 -7.87
C LEU A 76 0.30 -9.86 -6.36
N ASP A 77 1.41 -9.97 -5.62
CA ASP A 77 1.42 -9.76 -4.17
C ASP A 77 1.10 -8.31 -3.80
N TYR A 78 1.73 -7.36 -4.49
CA TYR A 78 1.55 -5.93 -4.26
C TYR A 78 0.18 -5.44 -4.72
N SER A 79 -0.22 -5.79 -5.94
CA SER A 79 -1.52 -5.43 -6.50
C SER A 79 -2.67 -6.01 -5.66
N GLY A 80 -2.51 -7.24 -5.18
CA GLY A 80 -3.41 -7.86 -4.21
C GLY A 80 -3.52 -7.07 -2.90
N ALA A 81 -2.41 -6.68 -2.28
CA ALA A 81 -2.46 -5.85 -1.07
C ALA A 81 -3.15 -4.50 -1.30
N VAL A 82 -2.84 -3.83 -2.41
CA VAL A 82 -3.48 -2.56 -2.77
C VAL A 82 -4.99 -2.76 -2.97
N HIS A 83 -5.40 -3.85 -3.62
CA HIS A 83 -6.79 -4.19 -3.80
C HIS A 83 -7.49 -4.45 -2.46
N ASP A 84 -6.91 -5.28 -1.59
CA ASP A 84 -7.48 -5.61 -0.27
C ASP A 84 -7.69 -4.35 0.57
N VAL A 85 -6.70 -3.45 0.59
CA VAL A 85 -6.82 -2.18 1.32
C VAL A 85 -7.88 -1.30 0.68
N VAL A 86 -7.90 -1.12 -0.65
CA VAL A 86 -8.92 -0.28 -1.30
C VAL A 86 -10.33 -0.84 -1.11
N ALA A 87 -10.48 -2.17 -1.12
CA ALA A 87 -11.75 -2.85 -0.88
C ALA A 87 -12.24 -2.70 0.57
N SER A 88 -11.34 -2.56 1.55
CA SER A 88 -11.72 -2.28 2.95
C SER A 88 -12.20 -0.84 3.16
N ILE A 89 -11.92 0.07 2.22
CA ILE A 89 -12.37 1.48 2.29
C ILE A 89 -13.86 1.57 1.96
N VAL A 90 -14.71 1.40 2.98
CA VAL A 90 -16.16 1.59 2.82
C VAL A 90 -16.50 3.08 2.90
N GLY A 91 -17.07 3.61 1.81
CA GLY A 91 -17.68 4.94 1.78
C GLY A 91 -16.70 6.12 1.86
N ARG A 92 -17.21 7.27 2.31
CA ARG A 92 -16.44 8.53 2.40
C ARG A 92 -15.55 8.52 3.64
N LEU A 93 -14.32 9.00 3.50
CA LEU A 93 -13.45 9.27 4.65
C LEU A 93 -14.01 10.46 5.46
N THR A 94 -14.21 10.24 6.75
CA THR A 94 -14.77 11.18 7.74
C THR A 94 -14.01 11.05 9.05
N TYR A 95 -14.20 11.96 9.99
CA TYR A 95 -13.56 11.84 11.30
C TYR A 95 -14.01 10.60 12.09
N SER A 96 -15.23 10.10 11.86
CA SER A 96 -15.76 8.94 12.59
C SER A 96 -15.16 7.61 12.15
N ASN A 97 -14.72 7.49 10.88
CA ASN A 97 -14.06 6.28 10.36
C ASN A 97 -12.55 6.49 10.14
N LEU A 98 -12.00 7.63 10.53
CA LEU A 98 -10.59 8.00 10.31
C LEU A 98 -9.63 6.99 10.95
N TYR A 99 -9.82 6.71 12.25
CA TYR A 99 -8.92 5.81 12.98
C TYR A 99 -9.01 4.38 12.43
N SER A 100 -10.23 3.88 12.18
CA SER A 100 -10.45 2.56 11.57
C SER A 100 -9.78 2.44 10.21
N PHE A 101 -9.91 3.45 9.35
CA PHE A 101 -9.23 3.46 8.05
C PHE A 101 -7.70 3.39 8.20
N LEU A 102 -7.12 4.18 9.10
CA LEU A 102 -5.68 4.16 9.36
C LEU A 102 -5.23 2.81 9.94
N TYR A 103 -6.06 2.19 10.76
CA TYR A 103 -5.81 0.85 11.30
C TYR A 103 -5.80 -0.21 10.20
N ASP A 104 -6.82 -0.23 9.34
CA ASP A 104 -6.91 -1.19 8.24
C ASP A 104 -5.70 -1.09 7.30
N VAL A 105 -5.31 0.13 6.90
CA VAL A 105 -4.11 0.33 6.07
C VAL A 105 -2.87 -0.27 6.75
N SER A 106 -2.66 0.03 8.04
CA SER A 106 -1.52 -0.50 8.79
C SER A 106 -1.53 -2.03 8.83
N ASP A 107 -2.68 -2.62 9.16
CA ASP A 107 -2.81 -4.07 9.32
C ASP A 107 -2.55 -4.83 8.02
N TYR A 108 -3.21 -4.46 6.92
CA TYR A 108 -3.00 -5.09 5.62
C TYR A 108 -1.57 -4.92 5.09
N MET A 109 -0.98 -3.73 5.24
CA MET A 109 0.40 -3.48 4.82
C MET A 109 1.40 -4.30 5.64
N LYS A 110 1.19 -4.40 6.96
CA LYS A 110 2.02 -5.21 7.86
C LYS A 110 1.92 -6.70 7.54
N TRP A 111 0.71 -7.21 7.31
CA TRP A 111 0.51 -8.59 6.90
C TRP A 111 1.24 -8.91 5.59
N LYS A 112 1.09 -8.06 4.57
CA LYS A 112 1.77 -8.26 3.28
C LYS A 112 3.28 -8.15 3.39
N LYS A 113 3.80 -7.18 4.16
CA LYS A 113 5.23 -7.03 4.46
C LYS A 113 5.81 -8.32 5.00
N ASN A 114 5.17 -8.92 6.01
CA ASN A 114 5.64 -10.17 6.63
C ASN A 114 5.70 -11.31 5.62
N SER A 115 4.68 -11.43 4.75
CA SER A 115 4.63 -12.43 3.67
C SER A 115 5.80 -12.27 2.68
N LEU A 116 6.05 -11.05 2.20
CA LEU A 116 7.14 -10.75 1.26
C LEU A 116 8.53 -10.92 1.88
N GLN A 117 8.71 -10.52 3.14
CA GLN A 117 9.98 -10.72 3.85
C GLN A 117 10.31 -12.19 4.04
N GLY A 118 9.31 -13.05 4.28
CA GLY A 118 9.50 -14.50 4.30
C GLY A 118 10.07 -15.03 2.99
N ARG A 119 9.55 -14.56 1.85
CA ARG A 119 10.03 -14.94 0.51
C ARG A 119 11.43 -14.42 0.20
N LEU A 120 11.74 -13.18 0.57
CA LEU A 120 13.08 -12.60 0.40
C LEU A 120 14.16 -13.43 1.10
N LYS A 121 13.87 -13.94 2.31
CA LYS A 121 14.81 -14.79 3.05
C LYS A 121 15.04 -16.14 2.37
N ILE A 122 14.00 -16.72 1.76
CA ILE A 122 14.12 -17.98 1.01
C ILE A 122 14.97 -17.77 -0.25
N ASP A 123 14.74 -16.68 -0.98
CA ASP A 123 15.50 -16.36 -2.20
C ASP A 123 16.98 -16.08 -1.90
N ALA A 124 17.29 -15.43 -0.77
CA ALA A 124 18.66 -15.16 -0.34
C ALA A 124 19.40 -16.39 0.21
N SER A 125 18.69 -17.50 0.45
CA SER A 125 19.25 -18.76 0.96
C SER A 125 19.51 -19.79 -0.14
N LYS A 126 19.27 -19.43 -1.40
CA LYS A 126 19.55 -20.23 -2.60
C LYS A 126 20.74 -19.64 -3.35
#